data_AF-A0A6B3CSS4-F1
#
_entry.id   AF-A0A6B3CSS4-F1
#
_cell.length_a   1.000
_cell.length_b   1.000
_cell.length_c   1.000
_cell.angle_alpha   90.00
_cell.angle_beta   90.00
_cell.angle_gamma   90.00
#
_symmetry.space_group_name_H-M   'P 1'
#
loop_
_entity.id
_entity.type
_entity.pdbx_description
1 polymer ?
#
loop_
_entity_poly.entity_id
_entity_poly.type
_entity_poly.pdbx_seq_one_letter_code
_entity_poly.pdbx_strand_id
1 'polypeptide(L)'
;VTPAYVSIGNEINNALADVDRWTTPADYFALLSSASKAVRDTSPTSKIAIHLTTPGRDLYAGWISDAKKYGLDYDIMGVSLYPFWTDMSIASLANFASWVGSASGKPVMALETGYPWTLKASGASET
;
A
#
# COMPACT_ATOMS: atom_id res chain seq x y z
N VAL A 1 -22.36 -3.93 11.22
CA VAL A 1 -21.66 -2.66 10.93
C VAL A 1 -20.87 -2.87 9.65
N THR A 2 -20.92 -1.93 8.71
CA THR A 2 -20.18 -1.98 7.44
C THR A 2 -18.85 -1.23 7.60
N PRO A 3 -17.69 -1.79 7.22
CA PRO A 3 -16.41 -1.10 7.38
C PRO A 3 -16.34 0.11 6.43
N ALA A 4 -15.74 1.21 6.88
CA ALA A 4 -15.53 2.38 6.01
C ALA A 4 -14.46 2.09 4.93
N TYR A 5 -13.46 1.28 5.26
CA TYR A 5 -12.35 0.90 4.39
C TYR A 5 -12.10 -0.60 4.46
N VAL A 6 -11.69 -1.20 3.35
CA VAL A 6 -11.20 -2.57 3.27
C VAL A 6 -9.87 -2.54 2.50
N SER A 7 -8.80 -3.05 3.11
CA SER A 7 -7.54 -3.28 2.41
C SER A 7 -7.57 -4.65 1.73
N ILE A 8 -7.17 -4.72 0.46
CA ILE A 8 -6.96 -6.00 -0.21
C ILE A 8 -5.52 -6.43 0.07
N GLY A 9 -5.36 -7.26 1.09
CA GLY A 9 -4.05 -7.68 1.59
C GLY A 9 -3.34 -6.62 2.43
N ASN A 10 -2.13 -6.96 2.87
CA ASN A 10 -1.25 -6.13 3.69
C ASN A 10 0.13 -6.10 3.03
N GLU A 11 0.67 -4.91 2.78
CA GLU A 11 2.03 -4.74 2.21
C GLU A 11 2.33 -5.63 1.00
N ILE A 12 1.41 -5.63 0.03
CA ILE A 12 1.37 -6.59 -1.08
C ILE A 12 2.37 -6.29 -2.21
N ASN A 13 3.53 -5.71 -1.92
CA ASN A 13 4.52 -5.24 -2.90
C ASN A 13 4.82 -6.25 -4.02
N ASN A 14 4.97 -7.51 -3.61
CA ASN A 14 5.52 -8.56 -4.46
C ASN A 14 4.55 -9.71 -4.67
N ALA A 15 3.76 -10.10 -3.66
CA ALA A 15 2.90 -11.28 -3.75
C ALA A 15 1.68 -11.17 -2.83
N LEU A 16 0.67 -11.98 -3.13
CA LEU A 16 -0.49 -12.23 -2.27
C LEU A 16 -0.99 -13.65 -2.52
N ALA A 17 -1.23 -14.41 -1.44
CA ALA A 17 -1.70 -15.80 -1.52
C ALA A 17 -0.84 -16.67 -2.47
N ASP A 18 0.49 -16.58 -2.31
CA ASP A 18 1.51 -17.27 -3.13
C ASP A 18 1.51 -16.95 -4.63
N VAL A 19 0.73 -15.95 -5.06
CA VAL A 19 0.77 -15.43 -6.43
C VAL A 19 1.76 -14.27 -6.47
N ASP A 20 2.86 -14.44 -7.22
CA ASP A 20 3.95 -13.47 -7.30
C ASP A 20 3.82 -12.54 -8.51
N ARG A 21 3.90 -11.24 -8.23
CA ARG A 21 3.73 -10.15 -9.21
C ARG A 21 4.83 -10.11 -10.25
N TRP A 22 6.04 -10.58 -9.93
CA TRP A 22 7.20 -10.50 -10.83
C TRP A 22 7.21 -11.65 -11.83
N THR A 23 6.78 -12.83 -11.42
CA THR A 23 6.73 -14.04 -12.24
C THR A 23 5.39 -14.20 -12.96
N THR A 24 4.27 -13.89 -12.30
CA THR A 24 2.92 -14.01 -12.86
C THR A 24 2.08 -12.74 -12.64
N PRO A 25 2.49 -11.58 -13.17
CA PRO A 25 1.80 -10.30 -12.96
C PRO A 25 0.31 -10.33 -13.34
N ALA A 26 -0.05 -11.00 -14.43
CA ALA A 26 -1.45 -11.11 -14.85
C ALA A 26 -2.32 -11.84 -13.81
N ASP A 27 -1.81 -12.94 -13.25
CA ASP A 27 -2.52 -13.72 -12.23
C ASP A 27 -2.60 -12.94 -10.92
N TYR A 28 -1.53 -12.25 -10.53
CA TYR A 28 -1.52 -11.38 -9.35
C TYR A 28 -2.59 -10.29 -9.45
N PHE A 29 -2.67 -9.55 -10.57
CA PHE A 29 -3.70 -8.51 -10.72
C PHE A 29 -5.11 -9.07 -10.96
N ALA A 30 -5.26 -10.27 -11.50
CA ALA A 30 -6.55 -10.97 -11.57
C ALA A 30 -7.05 -11.37 -10.17
N LEU A 31 -6.16 -11.81 -9.28
CA LEU A 31 -6.49 -12.10 -7.88
C LEU A 31 -6.98 -10.83 -7.17
N LEU A 32 -6.26 -9.71 -7.31
CA LEU A 32 -6.67 -8.43 -6.74
C LEU A 32 -8.01 -7.95 -7.30
N SER A 33 -8.23 -8.09 -8.60
CA SER A 33 -9.50 -7.70 -9.24
C SER A 33 -10.67 -8.53 -8.72
N SER A 34 -10.45 -9.82 -8.45
CA SER A 34 -11.46 -10.70 -7.86
C SER A 34 -11.82 -10.27 -6.44
N ALA A 35 -10.81 -9.88 -5.64
CA ALA A 35 -11.02 -9.34 -4.31
C ALA A 35 -11.76 -7.98 -4.34
N SER A 36 -11.38 -7.07 -5.26
CA SER A 36 -12.08 -5.80 -5.44
C SER A 36 -13.54 -6.02 -5.78
N LYS A 37 -13.83 -6.92 -6.72
CA LYS A 37 -15.20 -7.30 -7.07
C LYS A 37 -15.98 -7.82 -5.86
N ALA A 38 -15.40 -8.71 -5.07
CA ALA A 38 -16.05 -9.23 -3.86
C ALA A 38 -16.41 -8.11 -2.86
N VAL A 39 -15.53 -7.13 -2.68
CA VAL A 39 -15.81 -5.95 -1.84
C VAL A 39 -16.94 -5.12 -2.44
N ARG A 40 -16.93 -4.83 -3.74
CA ARG A 40 -18.02 -4.06 -4.39
C ARG A 40 -19.37 -4.77 -4.30
N ASP A 41 -19.39 -6.09 -4.44
CA ASP A 41 -20.63 -6.88 -4.38
C ASP A 41 -21.20 -6.97 -2.96
N THR A 42 -20.34 -7.03 -1.93
CA THR A 42 -20.74 -7.27 -0.53
C THR A 42 -20.90 -5.98 0.27
N SER A 43 -20.06 -4.98 -0.02
CA SER A 43 -19.90 -3.76 0.76
C SER A 43 -19.67 -2.55 -0.16
N PRO A 44 -20.66 -2.20 -1.01
CA PRO A 44 -20.48 -1.22 -2.10
C PRO A 44 -20.14 0.20 -1.62
N THR A 45 -20.39 0.52 -0.35
CA THR A 45 -20.06 1.82 0.26
C THR A 45 -18.67 1.87 0.88
N SER A 46 -18.00 0.73 1.04
CA SER A 46 -16.63 0.66 1.56
C SER A 46 -15.64 1.14 0.50
N LYS A 47 -14.63 1.89 0.94
CA LYS A 47 -13.50 2.25 0.08
C LYS A 47 -12.46 1.13 0.06
N ILE A 48 -12.02 0.75 -1.13
CA ILE A 48 -10.98 -0.25 -1.33
C ILE A 48 -9.62 0.45 -1.24
N ALA A 49 -8.79 0.01 -0.30
CA ALA A 49 -7.40 0.43 -0.19
C ALA A 49 -6.46 -0.66 -0.72
N ILE A 50 -5.40 -0.23 -1.38
CA ILE A 50 -4.23 -1.05 -1.69
C ILE A 50 -3.13 -0.63 -0.74
N HIS A 51 -2.47 -1.57 -0.08
CA HIS A 51 -1.42 -1.27 0.88
C HIS A 51 -0.07 -1.77 0.38
N LEU A 52 0.85 -0.84 0.12
CA LEU A 52 2.24 -1.14 -0.19
C LEU A 52 3.14 -0.67 0.97
N THR A 53 4.27 -1.35 1.17
CA THR A 53 5.24 -0.99 2.21
C THR A 53 6.20 0.11 1.75
N THR A 54 7.32 0.25 2.47
CA THR A 54 8.46 1.18 2.39
C THR A 54 8.43 2.18 1.23
N PRO A 55 8.58 3.49 1.53
CA PRO A 55 8.64 4.54 0.51
C PRO A 55 9.79 4.32 -0.48
N GLY A 56 9.45 3.87 -1.68
CA GLY A 56 10.38 3.70 -2.80
C GLY A 56 9.70 4.09 -4.10
N ARG A 57 10.22 5.12 -4.79
CA ARG A 57 9.57 5.65 -5.99
C ARG A 57 9.47 4.60 -7.10
N ASP A 58 10.51 3.78 -7.29
CA ASP A 58 10.52 2.78 -8.36
C ASP A 58 9.50 1.66 -8.12
N LEU A 59 9.41 1.19 -6.86
CA LEU A 59 8.39 0.23 -6.44
C LEU A 59 6.99 0.75 -6.74
N TYR A 60 6.66 1.95 -6.27
CA TYR A 60 5.33 2.52 -6.43
C TYR A 60 5.03 2.86 -7.89
N ALA A 61 5.99 3.39 -8.64
CA ALA A 61 5.81 3.69 -10.05
C ALA A 61 5.51 2.42 -10.85
N GLY A 62 6.28 1.35 -10.61
CA GLY A 62 6.05 0.04 -11.23
C GLY A 62 4.69 -0.54 -10.86
N TRP A 63 4.36 -0.56 -9.57
CA TRP A 63 3.08 -1.10 -9.10
C TRP A 63 1.88 -0.32 -9.65
N ILE A 64 1.92 1.01 -9.59
CA ILE A 64 0.87 1.89 -10.13
C ILE A 64 0.73 1.71 -11.64
N SER A 65 1.84 1.59 -12.36
CA SER A 65 1.85 1.35 -13.82
C SER A 65 1.14 0.05 -14.16
N ASP A 66 1.45 -1.03 -13.45
CA ASP A 66 0.81 -2.32 -13.69
C ASP A 66 -0.67 -2.30 -13.27
N ALA A 67 -1.02 -1.68 -12.14
CA ALA A 67 -2.41 -1.54 -11.73
C ALA A 67 -3.27 -0.80 -12.78
N LYS A 68 -2.71 0.22 -13.44
CA LYS A 68 -3.36 0.92 -14.56
C LYS A 68 -3.46 0.01 -15.79
N LYS A 69 -2.38 -0.71 -16.13
CA LYS A 69 -2.32 -1.63 -17.28
C LYS A 69 -3.37 -2.74 -17.16
N TYR A 70 -3.57 -3.31 -15.96
CA TYR A 70 -4.53 -4.37 -15.71
C TYR A 70 -5.92 -3.86 -15.32
N GLY A 71 -6.13 -2.55 -15.21
CA GLY A 71 -7.44 -1.95 -14.95
C GLY A 71 -7.98 -2.23 -13.54
N LEU A 72 -7.11 -2.30 -12.53
CA LEU A 72 -7.52 -2.62 -11.16
C LEU A 72 -8.44 -1.53 -10.57
N ASP A 73 -9.60 -1.94 -10.04
CA ASP A 73 -10.52 -1.05 -9.31
C ASP A 73 -10.14 -0.95 -7.82
N TYR A 74 -9.80 0.27 -7.39
CA TYR A 74 -9.55 0.62 -5.99
C TYR A 74 -9.68 2.14 -5.79
N ASP A 75 -9.86 2.57 -4.53
CA ASP A 75 -10.16 3.96 -4.17
C ASP A 75 -8.96 4.69 -3.57
N ILE A 76 -8.15 4.00 -2.76
CA ILE A 76 -7.08 4.61 -1.94
C ILE A 76 -5.74 3.90 -2.20
N MET A 77 -4.68 4.69 -2.38
CA MET A 77 -3.32 4.18 -2.33
C MET A 77 -2.77 4.32 -0.91
N GLY A 78 -2.53 3.19 -0.25
CA GLY A 78 -2.07 3.07 1.11
C GLY A 78 -0.56 2.86 1.20
N VAL A 79 0.06 3.51 2.19
CA VAL A 79 1.52 3.52 2.38
C VAL A 79 1.87 3.20 3.83
N SER A 80 2.84 2.31 4.06
CA SER A 80 3.54 2.21 5.34
C SER A 80 4.60 3.30 5.46
N LEU A 81 4.48 4.20 6.44
CA LEU A 81 5.37 5.34 6.67
C LEU A 81 6.03 5.24 8.05
N TYR A 82 7.15 4.54 8.13
CA TYR A 82 7.94 4.43 9.36
C TYR A 82 9.24 5.23 9.25
N PRO A 83 9.39 6.38 9.94
CA PRO A 83 10.60 7.20 9.85
C PRO A 83 11.88 6.45 10.24
N PHE A 84 11.79 5.56 11.23
CA PHE A 84 12.94 4.85 11.77
C PHE A 84 13.48 3.73 10.85
N TRP A 85 12.64 3.16 9.99
CA TRP A 85 13.06 2.14 9.02
C TRP A 85 13.53 2.71 7.69
N THR A 86 13.23 3.99 7.43
CA THR A 86 13.41 4.60 6.10
C THR A 86 14.52 5.65 6.08
N ASP A 87 15.04 6.04 7.24
CA ASP A 87 15.90 7.21 7.42
C ASP A 87 15.32 8.52 6.82
N MET A 88 14.01 8.54 6.55
CA MET A 88 13.33 9.68 5.96
C MET A 88 12.79 10.61 7.05
N SER A 89 13.04 11.90 6.89
CA SER A 89 12.35 12.93 7.67
C SER A 89 10.84 12.90 7.41
N ILE A 90 10.03 13.42 8.36
CA ILE A 90 8.58 13.59 8.16
C ILE A 90 8.27 14.40 6.89
N ALA A 91 9.07 15.44 6.60
CA ALA A 91 8.91 16.23 5.37
C ALA A 91 9.18 15.39 4.12
N SER A 92 10.19 14.52 4.15
CA SER A 92 10.49 13.60 3.05
C SER A 92 9.36 12.58 2.85
N LEU A 93 8.77 12.05 3.94
CA LEU A 93 7.63 11.13 3.88
C LEU A 93 6.37 11.82 3.34
N ALA A 94 6.11 13.07 3.74
CA ALA A 94 5.02 13.87 3.20
C ALA A 94 5.19 14.15 1.69
N ASN A 95 6.40 14.49 1.26
CA ASN A 95 6.73 14.68 -0.16
C ASN A 95 6.56 13.38 -0.96
N PHE A 96 6.94 12.24 -0.37
CA PHE A 96 6.71 10.93 -0.99
C PHE A 96 5.22 10.63 -1.14
N ALA A 97 4.42 10.79 -0.07
CA ALA A 97 2.98 10.59 -0.12
C ALA A 97 2.29 11.51 -1.15
N SER A 98 2.72 12.78 -1.23
CA SER A 98 2.23 13.70 -2.25
C SER A 98 2.55 13.23 -3.67
N TRP A 99 3.76 12.72 -3.90
CA TRP A 99 4.14 12.16 -5.19
C TRP A 99 3.34 10.91 -5.53
N VAL A 100 3.09 10.00 -4.57
CA VAL A 100 2.25 8.81 -4.76
C VAL A 100 0.83 9.20 -5.19
N GLY A 101 0.26 10.24 -4.59
CA GLY A 101 -1.07 10.75 -4.94
C GLY A 101 -1.10 11.25 -6.39
N SER A 102 -0.11 12.04 -6.79
CA SER A 102 0.02 12.50 -8.18
C SER A 102 0.24 11.36 -9.18
N ALA A 103 1.08 10.38 -8.84
CA ALA A 103 1.40 9.27 -9.73
C ALA A 103 0.21 8.31 -9.92
N SER A 104 -0.52 8.01 -8.84
CA SER A 104 -1.67 7.11 -8.86
C SER A 104 -2.94 7.78 -9.37
N GLY A 105 -3.09 9.10 -9.19
CA GLY A 105 -4.35 9.81 -9.39
C GLY A 105 -5.40 9.46 -8.32
N LYS A 106 -4.96 8.95 -7.16
CA LYS A 106 -5.81 8.49 -6.06
C LYS A 106 -5.46 9.26 -4.77
N PRO A 107 -6.42 9.44 -3.85
CA PRO A 107 -6.10 9.86 -2.49
C PRO A 107 -5.12 8.88 -1.83
N VAL A 108 -4.21 9.41 -1.02
CA VAL A 108 -3.20 8.63 -0.30
C VAL A 108 -3.56 8.57 1.18
N MET A 109 -3.35 7.41 1.79
CA MET A 109 -3.53 7.20 3.24
C MET A 109 -2.27 6.55 3.82
N ALA A 110 -1.77 7.09 4.93
CA ALA A 110 -0.82 6.35 5.76
C ALA A 110 -1.58 5.24 6.49
N LEU A 111 -1.41 3.99 6.07
CA LEU A 111 -2.11 2.85 6.68
C LEU A 111 -1.37 2.33 7.91
N GLU A 112 -0.06 2.49 7.90
CA GLU A 112 0.80 2.14 9.02
C GLU A 112 1.83 3.24 9.25
N THR A 113 2.08 3.54 10.51
CA THR A 113 3.15 4.44 10.94
C THR A 113 3.49 4.16 12.40
N GLY A 114 4.64 4.63 12.83
CA GLY A 114 5.11 4.47 14.20
C GLY A 114 6.22 5.46 14.48
N TYR A 115 6.27 5.96 15.70
CA TYR A 115 7.34 6.80 16.19
C TYR A 115 7.71 6.34 17.60
N PRO A 116 9.01 6.16 17.89
CA PRO A 116 9.41 5.67 19.20
C PRO A 116 9.05 6.70 20.27
N TRP A 117 8.59 6.22 21.44
CA TRP A 117 8.35 7.07 22.61
C TRP A 117 9.62 7.82 23.06
N THR A 118 10.80 7.22 22.83
CA THR A 118 12.11 7.82 23.11
C THR A 118 13.13 7.43 22.05
N LEU A 119 14.03 8.36 21.68
CA LEU A 119 15.18 8.10 20.82
C LEU A 119 16.37 7.51 21.57
N LYS A 120 16.25 7.35 22.90
CA LYS A 120 17.26 6.69 23.72
C LYS A 120 17.17 5.19 23.47
N ALA A 121 18.25 4.58 22.98
CA ALA A 121 18.33 3.13 22.80
C ALA A 121 18.05 2.41 24.13
N SER A 122 17.14 1.44 24.12
CA SER A 122 16.81 0.61 25.29
C SER A 122 17.78 -0.56 25.51
N GLY A 123 18.77 -0.73 24.64
CA GLY A 123 19.72 -1.86 24.70
C GLY A 123 19.13 -3.20 24.26
N ALA A 124 17.85 -3.26 23.88
CA ALA A 124 17.27 -4.44 23.24
C ALA A 124 17.50 -4.37 21.73
N SER A 125 18.34 -5.26 21.21
CA SER A 125 18.39 -5.55 19.78
C SER A 125 17.32 -6.59 19.46
N GLU A 126 16.40 -6.28 18.55
CA GLU A 126 15.68 -7.33 17.83
C GLU A 126 16.58 -7.79 16.68
N THR A 127 17.41 -8.78 17.00
CA THR A 127 18.12 -9.64 16.04
C THR A 127 17.54 -11.03 16.15
#